data_AF-A0A091KKI0-F1
#
_entry.id   AF-A0A091KKI0-F1
#
_cell.length_a   1.000
_cell.length_b   1.000
_cell.length_c   1.000
_cell.angle_alpha   90.00
_cell.angle_beta   90.00
_cell.angle_gamma   90.00
#
_symmetry.space_group_name_H-M   'P 1'
#
loop_
_entity.id
_entity.type
_entity.pdbx_description
1 polymer ?
#
loop_
_entity_poly.entity_id
_entity_poly.type
_entity_poly.pdbx_seq_one_letter_code
_entity_poly.pdbx_strand_id
1 'polypeptide(L)'
;GEYIKNWRPRYFLLKTDGSFIGYKEKPQDVDLPYPLNNFSVAKCQLMKTERPKPNTFIIRCLQWTTVIERTFHVDTPEEREEWTEAIQAVADRLQRQEEERMNCSPTSQIDNIGEEEMDASTTHHKRKTMNDFDYLKLLGKGTFGKVILVREKASGKYYAMKILKKEVIIAKDEVAHTLTESRVLKNTRHPFLTSLKYSFQTKDRLCFVMEYVNGGELFFHLSRERVFSEDRTRFYGAEIVSALDYLHSGKIVYRDLKLENLMLDKDGHIKITDFGLCKEGITDAATMKTFCGTPEYLAPEV
;
A
#
# COMPACT_ATOMS: atom_id res chain seq x y z
N GLY A 1 14.30 0.87 -16.64
CA GLY A 1 14.36 0.52 -15.22
C GLY A 1 13.87 1.72 -14.47
N GLU A 2 13.00 1.55 -13.49
CA GLU A 2 12.31 2.70 -12.86
C GLU A 2 13.24 3.42 -11.88
N TYR A 3 13.97 2.63 -11.08
CA TYR A 3 14.95 3.09 -10.10
C TYR A 3 16.35 3.36 -10.69
N ILE A 4 16.69 2.69 -11.80
CA ILE A 4 17.94 2.90 -12.56
C ILE A 4 17.51 3.12 -14.00
N LYS A 5 17.79 4.31 -14.57
CA LYS A 5 17.47 4.68 -15.96
C LYS A 5 18.30 3.88 -16.98
N ASN A 6 18.07 2.57 -17.03
CA ASN A 6 18.64 1.64 -17.98
C ASN A 6 17.54 0.81 -18.65
N TRP A 7 17.71 0.51 -19.93
CA TRP A 7 16.82 -0.39 -20.65
C TRP A 7 17.07 -1.83 -20.20
N ARG A 8 16.00 -2.60 -19.97
CA ARG A 8 16.10 -4.01 -19.58
C ARG A 8 15.07 -4.81 -20.36
N PRO A 9 15.45 -5.94 -20.99
CA PRO A 9 14.50 -6.80 -21.68
C PRO A 9 13.54 -7.43 -20.65
N ARG A 10 12.26 -7.49 -20.99
CA ARG A 10 11.19 -8.00 -20.14
C ARG A 10 10.13 -8.67 -21.01
N TYR A 11 9.54 -9.73 -20.50
CA TYR A 11 8.39 -10.37 -21.12
C TYR A 11 7.11 -9.74 -20.57
N PHE A 12 6.31 -9.08 -21.41
CA PHE A 12 5.07 -8.44 -20.98
C PHE A 12 3.83 -9.25 -21.37
N LEU A 13 2.87 -9.28 -20.46
CA LEU A 13 1.54 -9.84 -20.66
C LEU A 13 0.50 -8.73 -20.50
N LEU A 14 -0.30 -8.51 -21.55
CA LEU A 14 -1.51 -7.71 -21.49
C LEU A 14 -2.71 -8.65 -21.28
N LYS A 15 -3.43 -8.47 -20.18
CA LYS A 15 -4.62 -9.26 -19.86
C LYS A 15 -5.90 -8.50 -20.19
N THR A 16 -6.98 -9.26 -20.34
CA THR A 16 -8.31 -8.73 -20.66
C THR A 16 -8.90 -7.85 -19.57
N ASP A 17 -8.50 -8.05 -18.31
CA ASP A 17 -8.91 -7.24 -17.16
C ASP A 17 -8.17 -5.88 -17.06
N GLY A 18 -7.30 -5.58 -18.03
CA GLY A 18 -6.50 -4.36 -18.05
C GLY A 18 -5.18 -4.45 -17.31
N SER A 19 -4.82 -5.62 -16.77
CA SER A 19 -3.50 -5.80 -16.15
C SER A 19 -2.42 -5.86 -17.23
N PHE A 20 -1.41 -4.98 -17.12
CA PHE A 20 -0.22 -5.01 -17.95
C PHE A 20 0.99 -5.36 -17.09
N ILE A 21 1.51 -6.57 -17.30
CA ILE A 21 2.38 -7.24 -16.33
C ILE A 21 3.72 -7.61 -16.98
N GLY A 22 4.82 -7.13 -16.40
CA GLY A 22 6.17 -7.41 -16.88
C GLY A 22 6.91 -8.44 -16.03
N TYR A 23 7.49 -9.45 -16.67
CA TYR A 23 8.31 -10.50 -16.07
C TYR A 23 9.75 -10.42 -16.59
N LYS A 24 10.70 -10.99 -15.83
CA LYS A 24 12.09 -11.08 -16.29
C LYS A 24 12.23 -12.03 -17.48
N GLU A 25 11.51 -13.15 -17.41
CA GLU A 25 11.49 -14.24 -18.39
C GLU A 25 10.04 -14.66 -18.62
N LYS A 26 9.78 -15.42 -19.69
CA LYS A 26 8.43 -15.88 -20.01
C LYS A 26 7.91 -16.79 -18.88
N PRO A 27 6.76 -16.49 -18.26
CA PRO A 27 6.20 -17.35 -17.22
C PRO A 27 5.81 -18.72 -17.80
N GLN A 28 6.13 -19.81 -17.08
CA GLN A 28 5.57 -21.15 -17.36
C GLN A 28 4.29 -21.32 -16.54
N ASP A 29 3.26 -21.97 -17.11
CA ASP A 29 1.87 -22.01 -16.59
C ASP A 29 1.70 -22.59 -15.17
N VAL A 30 2.75 -23.14 -14.56
CA VAL A 30 2.67 -23.85 -13.27
C VAL A 30 3.27 -23.04 -12.11
N ASP A 31 4.16 -22.09 -12.38
CA ASP A 31 4.78 -21.21 -11.38
C ASP A 31 4.85 -19.79 -11.94
N LEU A 32 3.86 -18.95 -11.62
CA LEU A 32 3.89 -17.55 -12.03
C LEU A 32 5.07 -16.85 -11.31
N PRO A 33 6.16 -16.47 -12.02
CA PRO A 33 7.23 -15.68 -11.42
C PRO A 33 6.64 -14.36 -10.93
N TYR A 34 7.15 -13.80 -9.83
CA TYR A 34 6.62 -12.53 -9.33
C TYR A 34 6.68 -11.45 -10.41
N PRO A 35 5.56 -10.75 -10.67
CA PRO A 35 5.54 -9.67 -11.64
C PRO A 35 6.43 -8.54 -11.15
N LEU A 36 7.39 -8.13 -12.00
CA LEU A 36 8.30 -7.02 -11.70
C LEU A 36 7.62 -5.67 -11.90
N ASN A 37 6.66 -5.62 -12.82
CA ASN A 37 5.81 -4.45 -13.07
C ASN A 37 4.36 -4.95 -13.12
N ASN A 38 3.46 -4.36 -12.35
CA ASN A 38 2.03 -4.62 -12.43
C ASN A 38 1.29 -3.29 -12.34
N PHE A 39 0.63 -2.89 -13.43
CA PHE A 39 -0.22 -1.72 -13.45
C PHE A 39 -1.39 -1.89 -14.41
N SER A 40 -2.48 -1.17 -14.14
CA SER A 40 -3.66 -1.18 -15.01
C SER A 40 -3.50 -0.20 -16.17
N VAL A 41 -3.93 -0.61 -17.36
CA VAL A 41 -4.06 0.25 -18.55
C VAL A 41 -5.43 0.94 -18.65
N ALA A 42 -6.31 0.76 -17.66
CA ALA A 42 -7.59 1.47 -17.62
C ALA A 42 -7.35 2.98 -17.61
N LYS A 43 -8.04 3.71 -18.50
CA LYS A 43 -7.94 5.17 -18.64
C LYS A 43 -6.49 5.64 -18.89
N CYS A 44 -5.71 4.87 -19.63
CA CYS A 44 -4.36 5.26 -20.04
C CYS A 44 -4.37 6.16 -21.27
N GLN A 45 -3.40 7.07 -21.34
CA GLN A 45 -3.02 7.81 -22.52
C GLN A 45 -1.75 7.17 -23.10
N LEU A 46 -1.81 6.77 -24.37
CA LEU A 46 -0.65 6.28 -25.10
C LEU A 46 0.04 7.42 -25.85
N MET A 47 1.37 7.44 -25.82
CA MET A 47 2.19 8.40 -26.57
C MET A 47 3.31 7.66 -27.30
N LYS A 48 3.58 8.02 -28.56
CA LYS A 48 4.70 7.47 -29.35
C LYS A 48 5.82 8.51 -29.42
N THR A 49 7.07 8.08 -29.28
CA THR A 49 8.25 8.97 -29.32
C THR A 49 9.45 8.26 -29.93
N GLU A 50 10.33 9.01 -30.59
CA GLU A 50 11.61 8.52 -31.11
C GLU A 50 12.78 8.83 -30.18
N ARG A 51 12.51 9.40 -28.99
CA ARG A 51 13.49 9.71 -27.95
C ARG A 51 13.12 9.04 -26.63
N PRO A 52 14.09 8.51 -25.85
CA PRO A 52 15.54 8.55 -26.11
C PRO A 52 16.05 7.45 -27.06
N LYS A 53 15.18 6.53 -27.48
CA LYS A 53 15.43 5.51 -28.52
C LYS A 53 14.33 5.54 -29.59
N PRO A 54 14.61 5.14 -30.83
CA PRO A 54 13.57 4.87 -31.81
C PRO A 54 12.56 3.84 -31.32
N ASN A 55 11.35 3.86 -31.89
CA ASN A 55 10.30 2.88 -31.60
C ASN A 55 9.91 2.83 -30.11
N THR A 56 9.98 3.98 -29.44
CA THR A 56 9.57 4.11 -28.03
C THR A 56 8.08 4.45 -27.95
N PHE A 57 7.39 3.87 -26.97
CA PHE A 57 6.03 4.26 -26.59
C PHE A 57 5.92 4.43 -25.08
N ILE A 58 5.03 5.31 -24.65
CA ILE A 58 4.81 5.66 -23.25
C ILE A 58 3.36 5.38 -22.93
N ILE A 59 3.14 4.60 -21.88
CA ILE A 59 1.82 4.42 -21.27
C ILE A 59 1.74 5.38 -20.10
N ARG A 60 0.84 6.35 -20.19
CA ARG A 60 0.56 7.31 -19.14
C ARG A 60 -0.79 6.99 -18.51
N CYS A 61 -0.81 6.52 -17.26
CA CYS A 61 -2.06 6.22 -16.55
C CYS A 61 -2.28 7.19 -15.40
N LEU A 62 -3.54 7.55 -15.14
CA LEU A 62 -3.91 8.20 -13.90
C LEU A 62 -4.23 7.13 -12.86
N GLN A 63 -3.28 6.84 -11.97
CA GLN A 63 -3.57 6.03 -10.78
C GLN A 63 -3.90 6.97 -9.63
N TRP A 64 -5.17 7.00 -9.25
CA TRP A 64 -5.72 7.91 -8.25
C TRP A 64 -5.62 9.39 -8.62
N THR A 65 -4.57 10.09 -8.21
CA THR A 65 -4.32 11.51 -8.49
C THR A 65 -2.95 11.74 -9.13
N THR A 66 -2.30 10.66 -9.55
CA THR A 66 -0.92 10.67 -10.04
C THR A 66 -0.89 10.18 -11.47
N VAL A 67 -0.23 10.98 -12.31
CA VAL A 67 0.16 10.58 -13.65
C VAL A 67 1.38 9.68 -13.52
N ILE A 68 1.21 8.39 -13.78
CA ILE A 68 2.29 7.41 -13.86
C ILE A 68 2.63 7.23 -15.34
N GLU A 69 3.91 7.40 -15.68
CA GLU A 69 4.40 7.17 -17.03
C GLU A 69 5.35 5.97 -17.04
N ARG A 70 5.07 5.03 -17.95
CA ARG A 70 5.90 3.85 -18.17
C ARG A 70 6.40 3.90 -19.61
N THR A 71 7.71 3.96 -19.79
CA THR A 71 8.34 4.05 -21.11
C THR A 71 8.84 2.68 -21.57
N PHE A 72 8.44 2.29 -22.78
CA PHE A 72 8.74 1.01 -23.41
C PHE A 72 9.40 1.24 -24.76
N HIS A 73 10.19 0.27 -25.19
CA HIS A 73 10.86 0.27 -26.48
C HIS A 73 10.75 -1.15 -27.05
N VAL A 74 10.52 -1.21 -28.35
CA VAL A 74 10.48 -2.41 -29.18
C VAL A 74 11.40 -2.22 -30.38
N ASP A 75 11.74 -3.30 -31.06
CA ASP A 75 12.79 -3.25 -32.07
C ASP A 75 12.27 -2.63 -33.38
N THR A 76 10.98 -2.83 -33.71
CA THR A 76 10.38 -2.37 -34.96
C THR A 76 9.20 -1.41 -34.74
N PRO A 77 8.89 -0.52 -35.70
CA PRO A 77 7.72 0.34 -35.63
C PRO A 77 6.41 -0.46 -35.74
N GLU A 78 6.42 -1.60 -36.43
CA GLU A 78 5.27 -2.51 -36.55
C GLU A 78 4.91 -3.11 -35.19
N GLU A 79 5.89 -3.62 -34.44
CA GLU A 79 5.68 -4.11 -33.07
C GLU A 79 5.13 -3.01 -32.16
N ARG A 80 5.60 -1.77 -32.33
CA ARG A 80 5.11 -0.64 -31.54
C ARG A 80 3.64 -0.40 -31.82
N GLU A 81 3.23 -0.47 -33.08
CA GLU A 81 1.84 -0.28 -33.48
C GLU A 81 0.96 -1.36 -32.86
N GLU A 82 1.32 -2.64 -33.04
CA GLU A 82 0.61 -3.79 -32.49
C GLU A 82 0.40 -3.69 -30.98
N TRP A 83 1.45 -3.35 -30.22
CA TRP A 83 1.34 -3.16 -28.78
C TRP A 83 0.42 -1.99 -28.42
N THR A 84 0.56 -0.84 -29.09
CA THR A 84 -0.26 0.33 -28.77
C THR A 84 -1.74 0.11 -29.12
N GLU A 85 -2.05 -0.56 -30.22
CA GLU A 85 -3.42 -0.90 -30.61
C GLU A 85 -4.04 -1.89 -29.61
N ALA A 86 -3.32 -2.94 -29.23
CA ALA A 86 -3.81 -3.92 -28.25
C ALA A 86 -4.09 -3.28 -26.89
N ILE A 87 -3.19 -2.41 -26.41
CA ILE A 87 -3.36 -1.70 -25.14
C ILE A 87 -4.56 -0.75 -25.22
N GLN A 88 -4.70 0.01 -26.31
CA GLN A 88 -5.83 0.93 -26.49
C GLN A 88 -7.16 0.18 -26.53
N ALA A 89 -7.23 -0.94 -27.27
CA ALA A 89 -8.43 -1.76 -27.37
C ALA A 89 -8.90 -2.30 -26.00
N VAL A 90 -7.96 -2.73 -25.14
CA VAL A 90 -8.27 -3.15 -23.77
C VAL A 90 -8.74 -1.97 -22.92
N ALA A 91 -8.07 -0.82 -23.00
CA ALA A 91 -8.46 0.38 -22.26
C ALA A 91 -9.87 0.86 -22.63
N ASP A 92 -10.19 0.92 -23.92
CA ASP A 92 -11.51 1.34 -24.42
C ASP A 92 -12.62 0.38 -23.99
N ARG A 93 -12.34 -0.93 -23.97
CA ARG A 93 -13.31 -1.93 -23.51
C ARG A 93 -13.65 -1.73 -22.03
N LEU A 94 -12.64 -1.49 -21.20
CA LEU A 94 -12.86 -1.26 -19.76
C LEU A 94 -13.64 0.02 -19.52
N GLN A 95 -13.42 1.06 -20.33
CA GLN A 95 -14.20 2.28 -20.26
C GLN A 95 -15.68 2.04 -20.60
N ARG A 96 -15.98 1.30 -21.68
CA ARG A 96 -17.37 0.95 -22.03
C ARG A 96 -18.07 0.14 -20.95
N GLN A 97 -17.39 -0.83 -20.34
CA GLN A 97 -17.95 -1.62 -19.24
C GLN A 97 -18.25 -0.78 -17.98
N GLU A 98 -17.44 0.25 -17.70
CA GLU A 98 -17.73 1.20 -16.61
C GLU A 98 -18.93 2.10 -16.95
N GLU A 99 -19.03 2.59 -18.18
CA GLU A 99 -20.14 3.43 -18.66
C GLU A 99 -21.47 2.66 -18.66
N GLU A 100 -21.48 1.40 -19.12
CA GLU A 100 -22.64 0.50 -19.07
C GLU A 100 -23.08 0.19 -17.63
N ARG A 101 -22.13 -0.02 -16.71
CA ARG A 101 -22.43 -0.20 -15.27
C ARG A 101 -23.00 1.07 -14.63
N MET A 102 -22.57 2.24 -15.06
CA MET A 102 -23.11 3.52 -14.56
C MET A 102 -24.51 3.81 -15.11
N ASN A 103 -24.81 3.39 -16.34
CA ASN A 103 -26.13 3.56 -16.96
C ASN A 103 -27.19 2.53 -16.52
N CYS A 104 -26.82 1.39 -15.91
CA CYS A 104 -27.77 0.40 -15.38
C CYS A 104 -28.20 0.64 -13.92
N SER A 105 -28.10 1.88 -13.42
CA SER A 105 -28.71 2.27 -12.13
C SER A 105 -30.13 2.81 -12.38
N PRO A 106 -31.23 2.13 -11.99
CA PRO A 106 -32.57 2.60 -12.27
C PRO A 106 -32.88 3.81 -11.40
N THR A 107 -32.89 5.00 -12.01
CA THR A 107 -33.41 6.22 -11.40
C THR A 107 -34.51 6.79 -12.30
N SER A 108 -35.69 6.18 -12.24
CA SER A 108 -36.92 6.83 -12.70
C SER A 108 -38.14 6.04 -12.25
N GLN A 109 -38.77 6.51 -11.17
CA GLN A 109 -40.21 6.76 -11.04
C GLN A 109 -40.56 6.89 -9.54
N ILE A 110 -40.62 8.15 -9.08
CA ILE A 110 -41.37 8.51 -7.87
C ILE A 110 -42.80 8.66 -8.34
N ASP A 111 -43.69 7.76 -7.91
CA ASP A 111 -45.10 8.04 -7.71
C ASP A 111 -45.55 7.36 -6.40
N ASN A 112 -46.32 8.13 -5.63
CA ASN A 112 -46.87 7.80 -4.31
C ASN A 112 -47.57 6.43 -4.26
N ILE A 113 -47.47 5.74 -3.11
CA ILE A 113 -48.59 5.26 -2.25
C ILE A 113 -48.02 4.40 -1.10
N GLY A 114 -48.49 4.64 0.13
CA GLY A 114 -48.65 3.59 1.16
C GLY A 114 -47.64 3.60 2.31
N GLU A 115 -48.07 4.12 3.46
CA GLU A 115 -47.50 3.83 4.78
C GLU A 115 -47.56 2.32 5.07
N GLU A 116 -46.45 1.73 5.55
CA GLU A 116 -46.43 0.75 6.66
C GLU A 116 -44.98 0.37 7.03
N GLU A 117 -44.80 0.10 8.32
CA GLU A 117 -43.56 0.01 9.10
C GLU A 117 -42.55 -1.06 8.61
N MET A 118 -41.25 -0.73 8.54
CA MET A 118 -40.20 -1.66 9.00
C MET A 118 -38.80 -1.02 9.10
N ASP A 119 -38.34 -0.92 10.35
CA ASP A 119 -36.98 -0.95 10.91
C ASP A 119 -35.81 -0.25 10.15
N ALA A 120 -35.41 0.89 10.71
CA ALA A 120 -34.27 1.69 10.28
C ALA A 120 -32.99 1.29 11.05
N SER A 121 -32.03 0.66 10.38
CA SER A 121 -30.63 0.66 10.86
C SER A 121 -29.54 0.45 9.79
N THR A 122 -29.68 0.98 8.59
CA THR A 122 -28.53 1.14 7.67
C THR A 122 -27.90 2.51 7.84
N THR A 123 -27.00 2.63 8.83
CA THR A 123 -26.17 3.84 8.97
C THR A 123 -25.27 4.02 7.75
N HIS A 124 -25.57 5.01 6.91
CA HIS A 124 -24.63 5.52 5.91
C HIS A 124 -23.35 6.00 6.62
N HIS A 125 -22.31 5.16 6.65
CA HIS A 125 -21.02 5.57 7.19
C HIS A 125 -20.41 6.71 6.36
N LYS A 126 -20.54 7.92 6.88
CA LYS A 126 -19.95 9.14 6.31
C LYS A 126 -18.43 8.95 6.20
N ARG A 127 -17.90 9.12 4.99
CA ARG A 127 -16.45 8.99 4.71
C ARG A 127 -15.66 9.96 5.61
N LYS A 128 -14.70 9.44 6.37
CA LYS A 128 -13.83 10.24 7.26
C LYS A 128 -12.96 11.22 6.47
N THR A 129 -12.71 12.38 7.06
CA THR A 129 -11.91 13.49 6.51
C THR A 129 -10.98 14.06 7.58
N MET A 130 -10.09 14.95 7.16
CA MET A 130 -9.19 15.68 8.07
C MET A 130 -9.94 16.53 9.12
N ASN A 131 -11.18 16.94 8.85
CA ASN A 131 -11.98 17.80 9.73
C ASN A 131 -12.61 17.06 10.92
N ASP A 132 -12.65 15.73 10.86
CA ASP A 132 -13.21 14.88 11.92
C ASP A 132 -12.25 14.71 13.12
N PHE A 133 -11.06 15.30 13.04
CA PHE A 133 -9.98 15.12 14.00
C PHE A 133 -9.40 16.47 14.46
N ASP A 134 -9.10 16.56 15.76
CA ASP A 134 -8.30 17.63 16.36
C ASP A 134 -6.83 17.21 16.38
N TYR A 135 -5.93 18.08 15.90
CA TYR A 135 -4.49 17.83 15.86
C TYR A 135 -3.85 18.32 17.16
N LEU A 136 -3.18 17.43 17.88
CA LEU A 136 -2.69 17.72 19.23
C LEU A 136 -1.17 17.86 19.27
N LYS A 137 -0.44 16.80 18.89
CA LYS A 137 1.01 16.75 19.05
C LYS A 137 1.67 16.04 17.88
N LEU A 138 2.77 16.60 17.38
CA LEU A 138 3.63 15.90 16.42
C LEU A 138 4.36 14.75 17.14
N LEU A 139 4.17 13.52 16.67
CA LEU A 139 4.83 12.32 17.21
C LEU A 139 6.13 12.02 16.46
N GLY A 140 6.14 12.23 15.14
CA GLY A 140 7.33 11.99 14.32
C GLY A 140 7.29 12.68 12.97
N LYS A 141 8.47 12.94 12.39
CA LYS A 141 8.64 13.39 11.01
C LYS A 141 9.46 12.35 10.27
N GLY A 142 8.88 11.78 9.22
CA GLY A 142 9.56 10.87 8.32
C GLY A 142 9.88 11.53 6.99
N THR A 143 10.59 10.80 6.14
CA THR A 143 10.97 11.24 4.80
C THR A 143 9.77 11.60 3.92
N PHE A 144 8.66 10.87 4.08
CA PHE A 144 7.48 10.98 3.22
C PHE A 144 6.34 11.80 3.84
N GLY A 145 6.48 12.22 5.10
CA GLY A 145 5.36 12.76 5.84
C GLY A 145 5.60 12.94 7.33
N LYS A 146 4.51 12.97 8.08
CA LYS A 146 4.53 13.19 9.53
C LYS A 146 3.47 12.33 10.21
N VAL A 147 3.73 11.97 11.45
CA VAL A 147 2.79 11.29 12.34
C VAL A 147 2.36 12.27 13.42
N ILE A 148 1.05 12.45 13.57
CA ILE A 148 0.47 13.40 14.53
C ILE A 148 -0.49 12.66 15.45
N LEU A 149 -0.39 12.89 16.75
CA LEU A 149 -1.41 12.54 17.73
C LEU A 149 -2.66 13.37 17.46
N VAL A 150 -3.76 12.70 17.19
CA VAL A 150 -5.05 13.32 16.92
C VAL A 150 -6.11 12.81 17.90
N ARG A 151 -7.15 13.62 18.12
CA ARG A 151 -8.35 13.21 18.83
C ARG A 151 -9.52 13.21 17.85
N GLU A 152 -10.24 12.09 17.75
CA GLU A 152 -11.46 12.01 16.97
C GLU A 152 -12.57 12.81 17.67
N LYS A 153 -13.13 13.82 16.99
CA LYS A 153 -14.12 14.73 17.59
C LYS A 153 -15.37 14.02 18.09
N ALA A 154 -15.85 13.05 17.31
CA ALA A 154 -17.09 12.33 17.61
C ALA A 154 -16.99 11.40 18.83
N SER A 155 -15.84 10.72 18.99
CA SER A 155 -15.66 9.72 20.05
C SER A 155 -14.80 10.20 21.22
N GLY A 156 -14.08 11.31 21.04
CA GLY A 156 -13.08 11.79 21.97
C GLY A 156 -11.82 10.91 22.07
N LYS A 157 -11.71 9.82 21.31
CA LYS A 157 -10.59 8.88 21.37
C LYS A 157 -9.34 9.40 20.67
N TYR A 158 -8.19 9.00 21.18
CA TYR A 158 -6.87 9.38 20.67
C TYR A 158 -6.35 8.36 19.66
N TYR A 159 -5.70 8.86 18.59
CA TYR A 159 -5.13 8.05 17.51
C TYR A 159 -3.82 8.65 17.02
N ALA A 160 -3.00 7.84 16.37
CA ALA A 160 -1.85 8.30 15.59
C ALA A 160 -2.26 8.43 14.12
N MET A 161 -2.17 9.63 13.56
CA MET A 161 -2.44 9.89 12.14
C MET A 161 -1.13 10.04 11.36
N LYS A 162 -0.79 9.04 10.55
CA LYS A 162 0.32 9.09 9.57
C LYS A 162 -0.17 9.78 8.31
N ILE A 163 0.37 10.96 8.02
CA ILE A 163 0.01 11.81 6.89
C ILE A 163 1.19 11.83 5.92
N LEU A 164 1.02 11.18 4.77
CA LEU A 164 2.04 11.06 3.73
C LEU A 164 1.74 11.99 2.56
N LYS A 165 2.78 12.62 2.01
CA LYS A 165 2.66 13.48 0.82
C LYS A 165 2.69 12.63 -0.44
N LYS A 166 1.62 12.67 -1.24
CA LYS A 166 1.54 11.89 -2.48
C LYS A 166 2.69 12.23 -3.44
N GLU A 167 2.95 13.52 -3.65
CA GLU A 167 4.06 14.01 -4.50
C GLU A 167 5.42 13.40 -4.13
N VAL A 168 5.72 13.24 -2.83
CA VAL A 168 7.01 12.72 -2.34
C VAL A 168 7.08 11.21 -2.51
N ILE A 169 5.97 10.50 -2.26
CA ILE A 169 5.89 9.05 -2.51
C ILE A 169 6.19 8.74 -3.98
N ILE A 170 5.61 9.53 -4.89
CA ILE A 170 5.77 9.36 -6.34
C ILE A 170 7.18 9.71 -6.76
N ALA A 171 7.70 10.85 -6.31
CA ALA A 171 9.05 11.31 -6.65
C ALA A 171 10.15 10.33 -6.20
N LYS A 172 9.88 9.54 -5.16
CA LYS A 172 10.78 8.51 -4.64
C LYS A 172 10.49 7.10 -5.14
N ASP A 173 9.49 6.93 -5.99
CA ASP A 173 9.07 5.63 -6.55
C ASP A 173 8.66 4.59 -5.47
N GLU A 174 7.98 5.08 -4.42
CA GLU A 174 7.59 4.33 -3.20
C GLU A 174 6.08 4.01 -3.15
N VAL A 175 5.40 4.12 -4.30
CA VAL A 175 3.95 3.89 -4.40
C VAL A 175 3.59 2.46 -4.02
N ALA A 176 4.36 1.48 -4.52
CA ALA A 176 4.13 0.06 -4.24
C ALA A 176 4.24 -0.24 -2.74
N HIS A 177 5.29 0.24 -2.07
CA HIS A 177 5.48 0.06 -0.62
C HIS A 177 4.33 0.69 0.18
N THR A 178 3.89 1.90 -0.18
CA THR A 178 2.76 2.56 0.49
C THR A 178 1.44 1.79 0.33
N LEU A 179 1.21 1.17 -0.84
CA LEU A 179 0.04 0.34 -1.08
C LEU A 179 0.09 -0.98 -0.31
N THR A 180 1.27 -1.59 -0.22
CA THR A 180 1.49 -2.78 0.63
C THR A 180 1.22 -2.44 2.08
N GLU A 181 1.79 -1.35 2.61
CA GLU A 181 1.55 -0.90 3.99
C GLU A 181 0.04 -0.73 4.26
N SER A 182 -0.68 -0.03 3.36
CA SER A 182 -2.13 0.14 3.44
C SER A 182 -2.91 -1.18 3.47
N ARG A 183 -2.49 -2.17 2.68
CA ARG A 183 -3.16 -3.47 2.58
C ARG A 183 -2.90 -4.32 3.81
N VAL A 184 -1.64 -4.44 4.22
CA VAL A 184 -1.23 -5.16 5.43
C VAL A 184 -2.00 -4.60 6.63
N LEU A 185 -1.94 -3.28 6.85
CA LEU A 185 -2.63 -2.62 7.96
C LEU A 185 -4.16 -2.82 7.97
N LYS A 186 -4.80 -2.99 6.80
CA LYS A 186 -6.25 -3.26 6.72
C LYS A 186 -6.61 -4.70 7.04
N ASN A 187 -5.71 -5.63 6.72
CA ASN A 187 -5.98 -7.07 6.74
C ASN A 187 -5.38 -7.76 7.97
N THR A 188 -4.53 -7.08 8.75
CA THR A 188 -3.95 -7.63 9.97
C THR A 188 -4.74 -7.20 11.21
N ARG A 189 -5.07 -8.17 12.05
CA ARG A 189 -5.69 -7.94 13.36
C ARG A 189 -5.09 -8.91 14.36
N HIS A 190 -4.19 -8.40 15.20
CA HIS A 190 -3.50 -9.17 16.23
C HIS A 190 -3.27 -8.29 17.45
N PRO A 191 -3.40 -8.80 18.69
CA PRO A 191 -3.27 -7.98 19.91
C PRO A 191 -1.95 -7.19 19.98
N PHE A 192 -0.85 -7.78 19.51
CA PHE A 192 0.47 -7.14 19.55
C PHE A 192 0.89 -6.43 18.24
N LEU A 193 -0.05 -6.24 17.31
CA LEU A 193 0.16 -5.42 16.11
C LEU A 193 -0.66 -4.14 16.20
N THR A 194 -0.09 -3.03 15.73
CA THR A 194 -0.83 -1.75 15.69
C THR A 194 -1.98 -1.84 14.70
N SER A 195 -3.18 -1.50 15.14
CA SER A 195 -4.39 -1.61 14.32
C SER A 195 -4.67 -0.32 13.52
N LEU A 196 -5.12 -0.49 12.27
CA LEU A 196 -5.64 0.61 11.45
C LEU A 196 -7.13 0.80 11.71
N LYS A 197 -7.50 2.00 12.14
CA LYS A 197 -8.91 2.35 12.37
C LYS A 197 -9.56 2.94 11.12
N TYR A 198 -8.90 3.90 10.48
CA TYR A 198 -9.41 4.57 9.28
C TYR A 198 -8.29 4.78 8.26
N SER A 199 -8.63 4.72 6.98
CA SER A 199 -7.74 5.14 5.89
C SER A 199 -8.53 6.01 4.93
N PHE A 200 -8.00 7.18 4.63
CA PHE A 200 -8.59 8.11 3.68
C PHE A 200 -7.50 8.92 2.99
N GLN A 201 -7.88 9.73 2.01
CA GLN A 201 -6.95 10.56 1.25
C GLN A 201 -7.54 11.93 0.97
N THR A 202 -6.66 12.90 0.79
CA THR A 202 -6.98 14.21 0.22
C THR A 202 -6.46 14.28 -1.22
N LYS A 203 -6.59 15.45 -1.84
CA LYS A 203 -6.00 15.72 -3.17
C LYS A 203 -4.50 15.40 -3.21
N ASP A 204 -3.78 15.72 -2.14
CA ASP A 204 -2.32 15.74 -2.06
C ASP A 204 -1.71 14.85 -0.96
N ARG A 205 -2.54 14.20 -0.13
CA ARG A 205 -2.11 13.37 1.01
C ARG A 205 -2.79 12.00 1.05
N LEU A 206 -2.08 11.03 1.61
CA LEU A 206 -2.64 9.77 2.13
C LEU A 206 -2.61 9.82 3.66
N CYS A 207 -3.70 9.39 4.31
CA CYS A 207 -3.87 9.45 5.74
C CYS A 207 -4.23 8.06 6.29
N PHE A 208 -3.42 7.58 7.23
CA PHE A 208 -3.69 6.38 8.01
C PHE A 208 -3.93 6.77 9.47
N VAL A 209 -5.12 6.48 9.98
CA VAL A 209 -5.48 6.69 11.39
C VAL A 209 -5.36 5.37 12.11
N MET A 210 -4.36 5.27 12.96
CA MET A 210 -3.94 4.05 13.65
C MET A 210 -4.16 4.20 15.15
N GLU A 211 -4.24 3.07 15.84
CA GLU A 211 -4.19 3.02 17.31
C GLU A 211 -3.03 3.85 17.85
N TYR A 212 -3.29 4.67 18.87
CA TYR A 212 -2.26 5.42 19.56
C TYR A 212 -1.71 4.59 20.73
N VAL A 213 -0.43 4.27 20.66
CA VAL A 213 0.29 3.51 21.69
C VAL A 213 1.03 4.49 22.59
N ASN A 214 0.64 4.56 23.86
CA ASN A 214 1.04 5.64 24.78
C ASN A 214 2.13 5.27 25.79
N GLY A 215 2.57 4.01 25.87
CA GLY A 215 3.64 3.57 26.77
C GLY A 215 5.05 3.85 26.26
N GLY A 216 5.18 4.38 25.03
CA GLY A 216 6.47 4.80 24.44
C GLY A 216 7.24 3.66 23.78
N GLU A 217 8.36 4.01 23.15
CA GLU A 217 9.24 3.09 22.44
C GLU A 217 9.98 2.17 23.42
N LEU A 218 10.10 0.89 23.09
CA LEU A 218 10.82 -0.09 23.89
C LEU A 218 12.31 0.26 24.00
N PHE A 219 12.88 0.86 22.94
CA PHE A 219 14.23 1.43 22.94
C PHE A 219 14.45 2.40 24.10
N PHE A 220 13.49 3.27 24.39
CA PHE A 220 13.60 4.23 25.49
C PHE A 220 13.64 3.54 26.86
N HIS A 221 12.77 2.54 27.07
CA HIS A 221 12.75 1.76 28.31
C HIS A 221 14.05 0.99 28.52
N LEU A 222 14.55 0.33 27.47
CA LEU A 222 15.81 -0.40 27.53
C LEU A 222 17.00 0.54 27.78
N SER A 223 17.05 1.68 27.09
CA SER A 223 18.13 2.67 27.25
C SER A 223 18.22 3.19 28.68
N ARG A 224 17.08 3.38 29.36
CA ARG A 224 17.02 3.82 30.76
C ARG A 224 17.46 2.75 31.74
N GLU A 225 17.07 1.50 31.50
CA GLU A 225 17.36 0.36 32.39
C GLU A 225 18.68 -0.36 32.05
N ARG A 226 19.29 0.00 30.92
CA ARG A 226 20.46 -0.61 30.28
C ARG A 226 20.26 -2.05 29.80
N VAL A 227 19.67 -2.91 30.63
CA VAL A 227 19.46 -4.32 30.35
C VAL A 227 18.14 -4.78 30.97
N PHE A 228 17.37 -5.60 30.26
CA PHE A 228 16.21 -6.27 30.82
C PHE A 228 16.60 -7.63 31.41
N SER A 229 15.90 -8.06 32.46
CA SER A 229 16.03 -9.43 32.96
C SER A 229 15.58 -10.45 31.91
N GLU A 230 16.04 -11.70 32.05
CA GLU A 230 15.61 -12.78 31.15
C GLU A 230 14.09 -12.97 31.16
N ASP A 231 13.45 -12.87 32.33
CA ASP A 231 11.99 -13.03 32.44
C ASP A 231 11.24 -11.95 31.68
N ARG A 232 11.69 -10.69 31.79
CA ARG A 232 11.09 -9.57 31.04
C ARG A 232 11.35 -9.70 29.54
N THR A 233 12.56 -10.12 29.17
CA THR A 233 12.93 -10.38 27.78
C THR A 233 12.10 -11.51 27.19
N ARG A 234 11.88 -12.59 27.94
CA ARG A 234 11.04 -13.73 27.55
C ARG A 234 9.59 -13.31 27.34
N PHE A 235 9.06 -12.46 28.22
CA PHE A 235 7.71 -11.91 28.09
C PHE A 235 7.54 -11.14 26.78
N TYR A 236 8.40 -10.14 26.51
CA TYR A 236 8.33 -9.39 25.25
C TYR A 236 8.62 -10.26 24.03
N GLY A 237 9.59 -11.17 24.13
CA GLY A 237 9.93 -12.10 23.06
C GLY A 237 8.76 -13.00 22.66
N ALA A 238 8.00 -13.51 23.63
CA ALA A 238 6.82 -14.34 23.37
C ALA A 238 5.74 -13.57 22.59
N GLU A 239 5.48 -12.30 22.94
CA GLU A 239 4.51 -11.44 22.25
C GLU A 239 4.94 -11.11 20.82
N ILE A 240 6.23 -10.81 20.63
CA ILE A 240 6.83 -10.56 19.31
C ILE A 240 6.72 -11.82 18.44
N VAL A 241 7.09 -12.99 18.97
CA VAL A 241 6.99 -14.26 18.24
C VAL A 241 5.54 -14.54 17.84
N SER A 242 4.58 -14.35 18.74
CA SER A 242 3.16 -14.52 18.45
C SER A 242 2.68 -13.60 17.31
N ALA A 243 3.08 -12.33 17.31
CA ALA A 243 2.74 -11.41 16.24
C ALA A 243 3.39 -11.76 14.89
N LEU A 244 4.65 -12.19 14.90
CA LEU A 244 5.38 -12.59 13.69
C LEU A 244 4.82 -13.88 13.11
N ASP A 245 4.47 -14.86 13.94
CA ASP A 245 3.82 -16.10 13.50
C ASP A 245 2.48 -15.80 12.81
N TYR A 246 1.67 -14.92 13.39
CA TYR A 246 0.44 -14.42 12.75
C TYR A 246 0.72 -13.83 11.35
N LEU A 247 1.72 -12.96 11.21
CA LEU A 247 2.08 -12.38 9.91
C LEU A 247 2.57 -13.43 8.91
N HIS A 248 3.42 -14.35 9.36
CA HIS A 248 3.98 -15.42 8.54
C HIS A 248 2.91 -16.42 8.07
N SER A 249 1.90 -16.69 8.90
CA SER A 249 0.73 -17.50 8.50
C SER A 249 -0.04 -16.86 7.33
N GLY A 250 -0.06 -15.52 7.28
CA GLY A 250 -0.59 -14.72 6.17
C GLY A 250 0.38 -14.53 5.01
N LYS A 251 1.54 -15.21 5.01
CA LYS A 251 2.64 -15.04 4.03
C LYS A 251 3.12 -13.58 3.93
N ILE A 252 3.16 -12.88 5.07
CA ILE A 252 3.64 -11.50 5.21
C ILE A 252 4.94 -11.52 6.01
N VAL A 253 6.03 -10.98 5.47
CA VAL A 253 7.28 -10.79 6.20
C VAL A 253 7.42 -9.32 6.61
N TYR A 254 7.71 -9.08 7.89
CA TYR A 254 7.74 -7.72 8.46
C TYR A 254 8.96 -6.89 8.03
N ARG A 255 10.15 -7.51 8.01
CA ARG A 255 11.43 -6.98 7.49
C ARG A 255 12.07 -5.78 8.19
N ASP A 256 11.45 -5.20 9.21
CA ASP A 256 12.04 -4.07 9.96
C ASP A 256 11.89 -4.23 11.47
N LEU A 257 12.15 -5.44 11.97
CA LEU A 257 12.09 -5.73 13.40
C LEU A 257 13.31 -5.13 14.10
N LYS A 258 13.05 -4.08 14.89
CA LYS A 258 14.04 -3.35 15.68
C LYS A 258 13.40 -2.68 16.89
N LEU A 259 14.20 -2.25 17.86
CA LEU A 259 13.71 -1.71 19.13
C LEU A 259 12.90 -0.42 18.96
N GLU A 260 13.18 0.36 17.93
CA GLU A 260 12.51 1.61 17.58
C GLU A 260 11.08 1.39 17.05
N ASN A 261 10.81 0.21 16.48
CA ASN A 261 9.49 -0.16 15.96
C ASN A 261 8.63 -0.93 16.96
N LEU A 262 9.17 -1.21 18.15
CA LEU A 262 8.45 -1.84 19.26
C LEU A 262 8.02 -0.77 20.25
N MET A 263 6.73 -0.72 20.55
CA MET A 263 6.17 0.19 21.56
C MET A 263 5.49 -0.62 22.67
N LEU A 264 5.32 -0.01 23.83
CA LEU A 264 4.52 -0.56 24.91
C LEU A 264 3.16 0.16 24.96
N ASP A 265 2.08 -0.60 25.15
CA ASP A 265 0.78 -0.02 25.45
C ASP A 265 0.65 0.38 26.94
N LYS A 266 -0.55 0.82 27.33
CA LYS A 266 -0.84 1.28 28.69
C LYS A 266 -0.70 0.19 29.76
N ASP A 267 -0.83 -1.07 29.37
CA ASP A 267 -0.79 -2.24 30.26
C ASP A 267 0.61 -2.90 30.24
N GLY A 268 1.50 -2.43 29.35
CA GLY A 268 2.89 -2.88 29.24
C GLY A 268 3.11 -4.00 28.23
N HIS A 269 2.13 -4.25 27.35
CA HIS A 269 2.24 -5.22 26.27
C HIS A 269 2.89 -4.63 25.02
N ILE A 270 3.57 -5.47 24.25
CA ILE A 270 4.21 -5.10 22.98
C ILE A 270 3.16 -4.71 21.93
N LYS A 271 3.47 -3.64 21.22
CA LYS A 271 2.83 -3.26 19.96
C LYS A 271 3.92 -3.07 18.91
N ILE A 272 3.90 -3.93 17.88
CA ILE A 272 4.72 -3.74 16.69
C ILE A 272 4.06 -2.66 15.83
N THR A 273 4.87 -1.68 15.43
CA THR A 273 4.44 -0.50 14.66
C THR A 273 5.06 -0.51 13.26
N ASP A 274 4.81 0.52 12.45
CA ASP A 274 5.42 0.78 11.14
C ASP A 274 5.57 -0.42 10.17
N PHE A 275 4.54 -0.66 9.35
CA PHE A 275 4.50 -1.76 8.37
C PHE A 275 5.02 -1.34 6.99
N GLY A 276 5.70 -0.19 6.89
CA GLY A 276 6.14 0.41 5.62
C GLY A 276 7.10 -0.46 4.81
N LEU A 277 7.79 -1.39 5.46
CA LEU A 277 8.72 -2.33 4.83
C LEU A 277 8.18 -3.76 4.72
N CYS A 278 6.91 -4.00 5.07
CA CYS A 278 6.33 -5.34 4.94
C CYS A 278 6.31 -5.84 3.48
N LYS A 279 6.37 -7.15 3.32
CA LYS A 279 6.23 -7.81 2.02
C LYS A 279 5.23 -8.94 2.10
N GLU A 280 4.17 -8.86 1.29
CA GLU A 280 3.12 -9.87 1.18
C GLU A 280 3.41 -10.90 0.10
N GLY A 281 2.72 -12.04 0.19
CA GLY A 281 2.65 -13.06 -0.85
C GLY A 281 3.94 -13.85 -1.00
N ILE A 282 4.73 -14.00 0.05
CA ILE A 282 5.99 -14.75 0.04
C ILE A 282 5.70 -16.26 -0.08
N THR A 283 6.26 -16.90 -1.10
CA THR A 283 6.28 -18.36 -1.24
C THR A 283 7.61 -18.90 -0.73
N ASP A 284 7.64 -20.18 -0.36
CA ASP A 284 8.81 -20.80 0.29
C ASP A 284 10.06 -20.87 -0.64
N ALA A 285 9.88 -20.64 -1.95
CA ALA A 285 10.95 -20.54 -2.94
C ALA A 285 11.37 -19.09 -3.28
N ALA A 286 10.72 -18.07 -2.71
CA ALA A 286 10.93 -16.68 -3.08
C ALA A 286 12.18 -16.09 -2.43
N THR A 287 13.23 -15.80 -3.22
CA THR A 287 14.37 -14.99 -2.75
C THR A 287 14.03 -13.50 -2.84
N MET A 288 14.13 -12.78 -1.72
CA MET A 288 13.95 -11.32 -1.72
C MET A 288 15.22 -10.64 -2.24
N LYS A 289 15.09 -9.67 -3.16
CA LYS A 289 16.23 -8.95 -3.78
C LYS A 289 16.23 -7.45 -3.50
N THR A 290 15.33 -7.00 -2.62
CA THR A 290 15.19 -5.60 -2.27
C THR A 290 15.88 -5.36 -0.94
N PHE A 291 16.99 -4.64 -0.97
CA PHE A 291 17.69 -4.19 0.23
C PHE A 291 16.83 -3.16 0.96
N CYS A 292 16.39 -3.47 2.17
CA CYS A 292 15.58 -2.58 3.02
C CYS A 292 15.71 -2.99 4.49
N GLY A 293 15.62 -2.01 5.39
CA GLY A 293 15.75 -2.19 6.85
C GLY A 293 16.87 -1.33 7.41
N THR A 294 17.00 -1.33 8.74
CA THR A 294 18.12 -0.65 9.43
C THR A 294 19.36 -1.56 9.41
N PRO A 295 20.51 -1.13 8.85
CA PRO A 295 21.68 -1.98 8.59
C PRO A 295 22.14 -2.83 9.78
N GLU A 296 22.08 -2.28 10.99
CA GLU A 296 22.50 -2.91 12.23
C GLU A 296 21.63 -4.12 12.64
N TYR A 297 20.42 -4.22 12.08
CA TYR A 297 19.43 -5.28 12.36
C TYR A 297 19.21 -6.21 11.16
N LEU A 298 19.94 -6.03 10.06
CA LEU A 298 19.78 -6.87 8.87
C LEU A 298 20.37 -8.26 9.11
N ALA A 299 19.60 -9.28 8.72
CA ALA A 299 20.11 -10.63 8.66
C ALA A 299 21.15 -10.75 7.53
N PRO A 300 22.22 -11.54 7.68
CA PRO A 300 23.32 -11.62 6.70
C PRO A 300 22.91 -11.99 5.26
N GLU A 301 21.78 -12.67 5.11
CA GLU A 301 21.21 -13.10 3.83
C GLU A 301 20.43 -12.00 3.07
N VAL A 302 20.20 -10.84 3.69
CA VAL A 302 19.52 -9.67 3.11
C VAL A 302 20.51 -8.74 2.41
#